data_AF-R5E2Z5-F1
#
_entry.id   AF-R5E2Z5-F1
#
_cell.length_a   1.000
_cell.length_b   1.000
_cell.length_c   1.000
_cell.angle_alpha   90.00
_cell.angle_beta   90.00
_cell.angle_gamma   90.00
#
_symmetry.space_group_name_H-M   'P 1'
#
loop_
_entity.id
_entity.type
_entity.pdbx_description
1 polymer ?
#
loop_
_entity_poly.entity_id
_entity_poly.type
_entity_poly.pdbx_seq_one_letter_code
_entity_poly.pdbx_strand_id
1 'polypeptide(L)'
;MTFLYINMYKKGVKLRNSVLLVIIVDKQKRAVYNCKKYETEVVRTLQKIRYIITGILLVRVVYTDIKEKKIENRIIGIGMGAGVIGVIYANEQKVIVEMLQHIGLVWIGLYLLYLMKGLGAGDIKLLFMLAILYPEEAFDIIIYSFVLAAVYILLRMIVRRIDKKPVYVKGEEIAMAIPVTGSVVLCLGQEVIKCFGSAF
;
A
#
# COMPACT_ATOMS: atom_id res chain seq x y z
N MET A 1 -27.78 5.18 9.81
CA MET A 1 -29.06 4.60 9.29
C MET A 1 -30.31 5.03 10.09
N THR A 2 -30.25 5.26 11.40
CA THR A 2 -31.42 5.61 12.23
C THR A 2 -31.92 7.05 12.05
N PHE A 3 -31.02 8.00 11.72
CA PHE A 3 -31.35 9.43 11.63
C PHE A 3 -32.23 9.82 10.43
N LEU A 4 -32.12 9.10 9.31
CA LEU A 4 -32.92 9.36 8.10
C LEU A 4 -34.36 8.88 8.23
N TYR A 5 -34.57 7.77 8.97
CA TYR A 5 -35.90 7.24 9.27
C TYR A 5 -36.75 8.21 10.11
N ILE A 6 -36.12 8.88 11.09
CA ILE A 6 -36.80 9.81 12.00
C ILE A 6 -37.23 11.09 11.26
N ASN A 7 -36.42 11.58 10.31
CA ASN A 7 -36.68 12.86 9.64
C ASN A 7 -37.84 12.80 8.63
N MET A 8 -38.13 11.62 8.06
CA MET A 8 -39.30 11.43 7.19
C MET A 8 -40.63 11.41 7.97
N TYR A 9 -40.63 10.86 9.19
CA TYR A 9 -41.82 10.88 10.05
C TYR A 9 -42.21 12.30 10.48
N LYS A 10 -41.20 13.19 10.63
CA LYS A 10 -41.42 14.58 11.03
C LYS A 10 -42.08 15.44 9.95
N LYS A 11 -42.09 15.01 8.68
CA LYS A 11 -42.62 15.78 7.54
C LYS A 11 -44.08 15.47 7.15
N GLY A 12 -44.82 14.72 7.99
CA GLY A 12 -46.28 14.66 7.90
C GLY A 12 -46.86 14.20 6.55
N VAL A 13 -46.13 13.37 5.79
CA VAL A 13 -46.66 12.81 4.53
C VAL A 13 -47.60 11.66 4.88
N LYS A 14 -48.90 11.95 4.90
CA LYS A 14 -49.99 10.98 5.11
C LYS A 14 -50.10 10.08 3.87
N LEU A 15 -49.27 9.02 3.82
CA LEU A 15 -49.25 8.04 2.74
C LEU A 15 -50.54 7.20 2.75
N ARG A 16 -51.45 7.51 1.83
CA ARG A 16 -52.82 6.93 1.73
C ARG A 16 -52.86 5.53 1.07
N ASN A 17 -51.79 5.04 0.44
CA ASN A 17 -51.78 3.74 -0.25
C ASN A 17 -50.55 2.89 0.15
N SER A 18 -50.78 1.70 0.70
CA SER A 18 -49.75 0.71 1.06
C SER A 18 -48.87 0.32 -0.13
N VAL A 19 -49.41 0.35 -1.35
CA VAL A 19 -48.69 0.04 -2.60
C VAL A 19 -47.63 1.10 -2.93
N LEU A 20 -47.92 2.38 -2.67
CA LEU A 20 -46.98 3.47 -2.97
C LEU A 20 -45.76 3.42 -2.04
N LEU A 21 -45.97 3.02 -0.77
CA LEU A 21 -44.91 2.86 0.21
C LEU A 21 -43.93 1.74 -0.20
N VAL A 22 -44.44 0.61 -0.70
CA VAL A 22 -43.62 -0.52 -1.16
C VAL A 22 -42.74 -0.11 -2.36
N ILE A 23 -43.29 0.63 -3.33
CA ILE A 23 -42.55 1.09 -4.51
C ILE A 23 -41.41 2.05 -4.12
N ILE A 24 -41.67 2.97 -3.17
CA ILE A 24 -40.66 3.94 -2.70
C ILE A 24 -39.53 3.21 -1.97
N VAL A 25 -39.86 2.25 -1.09
CA VAL A 25 -38.86 1.46 -0.36
C VAL A 25 -38.02 0.59 -1.30
N ASP A 26 -38.63 -0.04 -2.31
CA ASP A 26 -37.90 -0.84 -3.31
C ASP A 26 -36.96 0.04 -4.15
N LYS A 27 -37.44 1.20 -4.59
CA LYS A 27 -36.62 2.16 -5.36
C LYS A 27 -35.45 2.68 -4.53
N GLN A 28 -35.65 2.92 -3.23
CA GLN A 28 -34.57 3.34 -2.33
C GLN A 28 -33.54 2.22 -2.11
N LYS A 29 -33.98 0.97 -1.89
CA LYS A 29 -33.08 -0.18 -1.79
C LYS A 29 -32.24 -0.36 -3.06
N ARG A 30 -32.86 -0.20 -4.24
CA ARG A 30 -32.19 -0.31 -5.53
C ARG A 30 -31.15 0.81 -5.74
N ALA A 31 -31.48 2.04 -5.33
CA ALA A 31 -30.53 3.17 -5.37
C ALA A 31 -29.34 2.96 -4.42
N VAL A 32 -29.58 2.45 -3.21
CA VAL A 32 -28.51 2.13 -2.24
C VAL A 32 -27.62 0.99 -2.76
N TYR A 33 -28.22 -0.05 -3.35
CA TYR A 33 -27.47 -1.14 -3.96
C TYR A 33 -26.60 -0.66 -5.12
N ASN A 34 -27.14 0.16 -6.02
CA ASN A 34 -26.39 0.73 -7.14
C ASN A 34 -25.26 1.65 -6.66
N CYS A 35 -25.50 2.46 -5.62
CA CYS A 35 -24.48 3.30 -5.02
C CYS A 35 -23.33 2.46 -4.44
N LYS A 36 -23.66 1.42 -3.67
CA LYS A 36 -22.67 0.52 -3.08
C LYS A 36 -21.89 -0.28 -4.15
N LYS A 37 -22.57 -0.69 -5.22
CA LYS A 37 -21.94 -1.34 -6.38
C LYS A 37 -20.97 -0.39 -7.09
N TYR A 38 -21.37 0.85 -7.33
CA TYR A 38 -20.53 1.88 -7.93
C TYR A 38 -19.29 2.19 -7.07
N GLU A 39 -19.49 2.36 -5.76
CA GLU A 39 -18.41 2.56 -4.79
C GLU A 39 -17.39 1.40 -4.82
N THR A 40 -17.88 0.16 -4.90
CA THR A 40 -17.02 -1.03 -4.99
C THR A 40 -16.22 -1.07 -6.31
N GLU A 41 -16.80 -0.66 -7.44
CA GLU A 41 -16.08 -0.60 -8.73
C GLU A 41 -15.04 0.53 -8.77
N VAL A 42 -15.35 1.69 -8.19
CA VAL A 42 -14.42 2.82 -8.09
C VAL A 42 -13.22 2.45 -7.22
N VAL A 43 -13.45 1.86 -6.04
CA VAL A 43 -12.37 1.41 -5.14
C VAL A 43 -11.46 0.38 -5.83
N ARG A 44 -12.03 -0.60 -6.54
CA ARG A 44 -11.26 -1.58 -7.30
C ARG A 44 -10.40 -0.94 -8.40
N THR A 45 -10.93 0.07 -9.08
CA THR A 45 -10.20 0.79 -10.13
C THR A 45 -9.03 1.59 -9.55
N LEU A 46 -9.25 2.27 -8.43
CA LEU A 46 -8.20 2.99 -7.71
C LEU A 46 -7.10 2.04 -7.21
N GLN A 47 -7.45 0.86 -6.71
CA GLN A 47 -6.48 -0.17 -6.31
C GLN A 47 -5.60 -0.62 -7.49
N LYS A 48 -6.20 -0.88 -8.67
CA LYS A 48 -5.44 -1.22 -9.88
C LYS A 48 -4.45 -0.12 -10.27
N ILE A 49 -4.90 1.14 -10.25
CA ILE A 49 -4.05 2.30 -10.55
C ILE A 49 -2.90 2.37 -9.54
N ARG A 50 -3.17 2.19 -8.24
CA ARG A 50 -2.16 2.18 -7.17
C ARG A 50 -1.07 1.12 -7.41
N TYR A 51 -1.45 -0.11 -7.77
CA TYR A 51 -0.50 -1.18 -8.09
C TYR A 51 0.34 -0.87 -9.33
N ILE A 52 -0.27 -0.33 -10.39
CA ILE A 52 0.46 0.06 -11.61
C ILE A 52 1.49 1.15 -11.29
N ILE A 53 1.10 2.18 -10.53
CA ILE A 53 2.02 3.25 -10.10
C ILE A 53 3.16 2.67 -9.27
N THR A 54 2.86 1.80 -8.32
CA THR A 54 3.88 1.15 -7.47
C THR A 54 4.85 0.32 -8.30
N GLY A 55 4.37 -0.44 -9.29
CA GLY A 55 5.22 -1.20 -10.20
C GLY A 55 6.17 -0.30 -10.99
N ILE A 56 5.68 0.79 -11.57
CA ILE A 56 6.50 1.76 -12.30
C ILE A 56 7.56 2.39 -11.37
N LEU A 57 7.16 2.76 -10.15
CA LEU A 57 8.08 3.32 -9.15
C LEU A 57 9.18 2.32 -8.78
N LEU A 58 8.84 1.06 -8.50
CA LEU A 58 9.80 0.03 -8.13
C LEU A 58 10.79 -0.28 -9.25
N VAL A 59 10.32 -0.41 -10.49
CA VAL A 59 11.21 -0.61 -11.65
C VAL A 59 12.21 0.55 -11.76
N ARG A 60 11.74 1.78 -11.58
CA ARG A 60 12.61 2.96 -11.62
C ARG A 60 13.59 3.00 -10.46
N VAL A 61 13.14 2.66 -9.24
CA VAL A 61 14.01 2.59 -8.05
C VAL A 61 15.09 1.54 -8.25
N VAL A 62 14.77 0.34 -8.73
CA VAL A 62 15.76 -0.71 -9.01
C VAL A 62 16.74 -0.25 -10.09
N TYR A 63 16.27 0.40 -11.15
CA TYR A 63 17.13 0.93 -12.21
C TYR A 63 18.12 1.99 -11.67
N THR A 64 17.63 2.94 -10.87
CA THR A 64 18.47 4.01 -10.30
C THR A 64 19.41 3.47 -9.22
N ASP A 65 19.00 2.48 -8.42
CA ASP A 65 19.83 1.86 -7.39
C ASP A 65 21.02 1.11 -8.02
N ILE A 66 20.80 0.42 -9.14
CA ILE A 66 21.85 -0.26 -9.91
C ILE A 66 22.79 0.74 -10.59
N LYS A 67 22.27 1.85 -11.13
CA LYS A 67 23.03 2.77 -11.98
C LYS A 67 23.76 3.86 -11.21
N GLU A 68 23.14 4.43 -10.18
CA GLU A 68 23.62 5.64 -9.50
C GLU A 68 23.83 5.45 -8.00
N LYS A 69 23.45 4.30 -7.42
CA LYS A 69 23.51 3.99 -5.98
C LYS A 69 22.83 5.06 -5.09
N LYS A 70 21.94 5.86 -5.68
CA LYS A 70 21.25 6.96 -5.01
C LYS A 70 19.78 6.93 -5.41
N ILE A 71 18.92 6.75 -4.42
CA ILE A 71 17.48 6.81 -4.64
C ILE A 71 17.07 8.29 -4.75
N GLU A 72 16.48 8.67 -5.89
CA GLU A 72 16.00 10.03 -6.12
C GLU A 72 14.87 10.39 -5.14
N ASN A 73 15.10 11.40 -4.28
CA ASN A 73 14.07 11.90 -3.35
C ASN A 73 12.77 12.36 -4.06
N ARG A 74 12.84 12.74 -5.35
CA ARG A 74 11.68 13.17 -6.14
C ARG A 74 10.68 12.03 -6.33
N ILE A 75 11.16 10.82 -6.60
CA ILE A 75 10.33 9.63 -6.83
C ILE A 75 9.63 9.22 -5.53
N ILE A 76 10.38 9.21 -4.42
CA ILE A 76 9.84 8.96 -3.08
C ILE A 76 8.75 9.99 -2.74
N GLY A 77 9.00 11.28 -2.98
CA GLY A 77 8.03 12.35 -2.71
C GLY A 77 6.72 12.19 -3.49
N ILE A 78 6.80 11.79 -4.76
CA ILE A 78 5.62 11.50 -5.59
C ILE A 78 4.84 10.30 -5.03
N GLY A 79 5.53 9.23 -4.64
CA GLY A 79 4.89 8.04 -4.04
C GLY A 79 4.19 8.35 -2.71
N MET A 80 4.83 9.13 -1.84
CA MET A 80 4.23 9.58 -0.58
C MET A 80 3.01 10.47 -0.82
N GLY A 81 3.09 11.42 -1.76
CA GLY A 81 1.97 12.27 -2.13
C GLY A 81 0.78 11.48 -2.65
N ALA A 82 1.02 10.49 -3.51
CA ALA A 82 -0.03 9.59 -4.03
C ALA A 82 -0.69 8.79 -2.90
N GLY A 83 0.08 8.29 -1.93
CA GLY A 83 -0.44 7.60 -0.76
C GLY A 83 -1.36 8.48 0.08
N VAL A 84 -0.91 9.70 0.43
CA VAL A 84 -1.69 10.66 1.22
C VAL A 84 -3.00 11.06 0.51
N ILE A 85 -2.95 11.30 -0.80
CA ILE A 85 -4.17 11.60 -1.58
C ILE A 85 -5.15 10.42 -1.49
N GLY A 86 -4.66 9.18 -1.60
CA GLY A 86 -5.49 7.98 -1.42
C GLY A 86 -6.21 7.95 -0.07
N VAL A 87 -5.54 8.34 1.01
CA VAL A 87 -6.13 8.41 2.36
C VAL A 87 -7.21 9.49 2.44
N ILE A 88 -6.98 10.66 1.87
CA ILE A 88 -7.94 11.77 1.88
C ILE A 88 -9.23 11.36 1.15
N TYR A 89 -9.11 10.65 0.03
CA TYR A 89 -10.27 10.14 -0.71
C TYR A 89 -11.04 9.03 0.01
N ALA A 90 -10.38 8.26 0.89
CA ALA A 90 -11.04 7.21 1.69
C ALA A 90 -11.94 7.76 2.81
N ASN A 91 -11.82 9.06 3.14
CA ASN A 91 -12.78 9.92 3.83
C ASN A 91 -13.53 9.39 5.09
N GLU A 92 -13.00 8.40 5.79
CA GLU A 92 -13.48 7.97 7.09
C GLU A 92 -12.50 8.46 8.17
N GLN A 93 -12.93 9.37 9.05
CA GLN A 93 -12.06 9.94 10.10
C GLN A 93 -11.38 8.88 10.98
N LYS A 94 -12.02 7.72 11.17
CA LYS A 94 -11.44 6.59 11.90
C LYS A 94 -10.23 5.99 11.16
N VAL A 95 -10.35 5.83 9.84
CA VAL A 95 -9.29 5.30 8.98
C VAL A 95 -8.06 6.21 9.00
N ILE A 96 -8.26 7.54 9.06
CA ILE A 96 -7.14 8.49 9.13
C ILE A 96 -6.34 8.31 10.43
N VAL A 97 -7.00 8.15 11.57
CA VAL A 97 -6.31 8.01 12.88
C VAL A 97 -5.56 6.69 12.97
N GLU A 98 -6.19 5.59 12.55
CA GLU A 98 -5.55 4.26 12.52
C GLU A 98 -4.34 4.24 11.59
N MET A 99 -4.46 4.84 10.41
CA MET A 99 -3.32 4.99 9.49
C MET A 99 -2.18 5.83 10.08
N LEU A 100 -2.49 6.95 10.75
CA LEU A 100 -1.46 7.78 11.36
C LEU A 100 -0.70 7.02 12.45
N GLN A 101 -1.40 6.19 13.24
CA GLN A 101 -0.78 5.32 14.24
C GLN A 101 0.14 4.28 13.60
N HIS A 102 -0.31 3.61 12.52
CA HIS A 102 0.52 2.64 11.80
C HIS A 102 1.76 3.28 11.16
N ILE A 103 1.58 4.40 10.45
CA ILE A 103 2.69 5.13 9.84
C ILE A 103 3.68 5.61 10.91
N GLY A 104 3.19 6.12 12.04
CA GLY A 104 4.02 6.52 13.18
C GLY A 104 4.82 5.36 13.77
N LEU A 105 4.19 4.20 13.95
CA LEU A 105 4.84 2.99 14.46
C LEU A 105 5.94 2.50 13.51
N VAL A 106 5.67 2.48 12.21
CA VAL A 106 6.65 2.11 11.17
C VAL A 106 7.80 3.11 11.14
N TRP A 107 7.52 4.41 11.23
CA TRP A 107 8.56 5.44 11.26
C TRP A 107 9.49 5.26 12.45
N ILE A 108 8.96 5.01 13.65
CA ILE A 108 9.76 4.77 14.86
C ILE A 108 10.64 3.52 14.67
N GLY A 109 10.08 2.43 14.13
CA GLY A 109 10.84 1.20 13.86
C GLY A 109 11.98 1.40 12.86
N LEU A 110 11.70 2.06 11.73
CA LEU A 110 12.71 2.39 10.72
C LEU A 110 13.77 3.36 11.25
N TYR A 111 13.38 4.33 12.08
CA TYR A 111 14.30 5.28 12.70
C TYR A 111 15.22 4.60 13.71
N LEU A 112 14.73 3.61 14.47
CA LEU A 112 15.57 2.83 15.38
C LEU A 112 16.63 2.03 14.60
N LEU A 113 16.24 1.41 13.48
CA LEU A 113 17.15 0.70 12.58
C LEU A 113 18.19 1.62 11.94
N TYR A 114 17.81 2.86 11.63
CA TYR A 114 18.73 3.91 11.18
C TYR A 114 19.80 4.24 12.23
N LEU A 115 19.40 4.43 13.49
CA LEU A 115 20.30 4.74 14.59
C LEU A 115 21.32 3.63 14.84
N MET A 116 20.90 2.38 14.65
CA MET A 116 21.79 1.21 14.70
C MET A 116 22.75 1.11 13.51
N LYS A 117 22.70 2.06 12.56
CA LYS A 117 23.42 2.05 11.27
C LYS A 117 23.16 0.77 10.45
N GLY A 118 22.01 0.12 10.69
CA GLY A 118 21.62 -1.09 9.99
C GLY A 118 21.06 -0.83 8.60
N LEU A 119 20.50 0.35 8.36
CA LEU A 119 19.86 0.74 7.10
C LEU A 119 20.38 2.08 6.57
N GLY A 120 20.52 2.17 5.24
CA GLY A 120 20.87 3.42 4.58
C GLY A 120 19.71 4.43 4.61
N ALA A 121 20.05 5.72 4.57
CA ALA A 121 19.05 6.81 4.51
C ALA A 121 18.17 6.74 3.25
N GLY A 122 18.64 6.07 2.18
CA GLY A 122 17.82 5.77 0.99
C GLY A 122 16.76 4.71 1.27
N ASP A 123 17.15 3.59 1.86
CA ASP A 123 16.28 2.43 2.09
C ASP A 123 15.13 2.76 3.04
N ILE A 124 15.41 3.57 4.07
CA ILE A 124 14.40 4.04 5.02
C ILE A 124 13.32 4.85 4.30
N LYS A 125 13.72 5.74 3.37
CA LYS A 125 12.76 6.54 2.62
C LYS A 125 11.91 5.69 1.69
N LEU A 126 12.51 4.65 1.08
CA LEU A 126 11.78 3.72 0.22
C LEU A 126 10.77 2.88 1.02
N LEU A 127 11.21 2.27 2.13
CA LEU A 127 10.34 1.49 3.01
C LEU A 127 9.23 2.34 3.63
N PHE A 128 9.55 3.58 4.00
CA PHE A 128 8.56 4.49 4.55
C PHE A 128 7.52 4.93 3.50
N MET A 129 7.95 5.19 2.26
CA MET A 129 7.02 5.45 1.15
C MET A 129 6.07 4.26 0.94
N LEU A 130 6.60 3.03 0.95
CA LEU A 130 5.78 1.82 0.83
C LEU A 130 4.80 1.66 1.99
N ALA A 131 5.22 1.98 3.21
CA ALA A 131 4.35 1.96 4.39
C ALA A 131 3.20 2.97 4.32
N ILE A 132 3.39 4.10 3.64
CA ILE A 132 2.31 5.08 3.41
C ILE A 132 1.34 4.59 2.32
N LEU A 133 1.87 3.94 1.27
CA LEU A 133 1.06 3.41 0.17
C LEU A 133 0.24 2.16 0.57
N TYR A 134 0.82 1.33 1.43
CA TYR A 134 0.33 0.03 1.87
C TYR A 134 0.48 -0.08 3.40
N PRO A 135 -0.36 0.64 4.18
CA PRO A 135 -0.25 0.69 5.64
C PRO A 135 -0.51 -0.66 6.31
N GLU A 136 -1.44 -1.46 5.77
CA GLU A 136 -1.82 -2.76 6.33
C GLU A 136 -0.72 -3.78 6.11
N GLU A 137 -0.07 -3.74 4.94
CA GLU A 137 0.97 -4.67 4.53
C GLU A 137 2.40 -4.17 4.86
N ALA A 138 2.51 -2.98 5.47
CA ALA A 138 3.80 -2.32 5.72
C ALA A 138 4.77 -3.19 6.53
N PHE A 139 4.29 -3.81 7.61
CA PHE A 139 5.09 -4.67 8.46
C PHE A 139 5.58 -5.92 7.72
N ASP A 140 4.70 -6.55 6.95
CA ASP A 140 5.05 -7.72 6.16
C ASP A 140 6.10 -7.37 5.12
N ILE A 141 5.90 -6.28 4.35
CA ILE A 141 6.85 -5.81 3.33
C ILE A 141 8.23 -5.58 3.95
N ILE A 142 8.29 -4.97 5.14
CA ILE A 142 9.54 -4.73 5.87
C ILE A 142 10.19 -6.05 6.28
N ILE A 143 9.46 -6.95 6.95
CA ILE A 143 9.98 -8.24 7.42
C ILE A 143 10.50 -9.08 6.25
N TYR A 144 9.69 -9.24 5.19
CA TYR A 144 10.09 -9.97 4.00
C TYR A 144 11.28 -9.33 3.29
N SER A 145 11.39 -7.99 3.29
CA SER A 145 12.56 -7.32 2.70
C SER A 145 13.84 -7.67 3.45
N PHE A 146 13.80 -7.74 4.79
CA PHE A 146 14.95 -8.15 5.60
C PHE A 146 15.29 -9.63 5.42
N VAL A 147 14.29 -10.50 5.36
CA VAL A 147 14.50 -11.93 5.12
C VAL A 147 15.12 -12.16 3.74
N LEU A 148 14.58 -11.53 2.69
CA LEU A 148 15.13 -11.62 1.33
C LEU A 148 16.53 -11.04 1.23
N ALA A 149 16.80 -9.92 1.91
CA ALA A 149 18.14 -9.35 1.99
C ALA A 149 19.13 -10.31 2.66
N ALA A 150 18.73 -10.95 3.77
CA ALA A 150 19.55 -11.95 4.46
C ALA A 150 19.84 -13.16 3.55
N VAL A 151 18.83 -13.71 2.88
CA VAL A 151 18.98 -14.81 1.92
C VAL A 151 19.91 -14.40 0.76
N TYR A 152 19.74 -13.20 0.20
CA TYR A 152 20.58 -12.68 -0.87
C TYR A 152 22.05 -12.57 -0.45
N ILE A 153 22.31 -12.04 0.75
CA ILE A 153 23.66 -11.93 1.32
C ILE A 153 24.27 -13.34 1.50
N LEU A 154 23.52 -14.28 2.07
CA LEU A 154 23.97 -15.65 2.30
C LEU A 154 24.31 -16.37 0.97
N LEU A 155 23.43 -16.28 -0.03
CA LEU A 155 23.68 -16.87 -1.35
C LEU A 155 24.95 -16.28 -1.98
N ARG A 156 25.12 -14.96 -1.91
CA ARG A 156 26.30 -14.28 -2.42
C ARG A 156 27.58 -14.73 -1.70
N MET A 157 27.52 -14.92 -0.38
CA MET A 157 28.63 -15.45 0.41
C MET A 157 29.00 -16.89 -0.01
N ILE A 158 28.00 -17.74 -0.26
CA ILE A 158 28.20 -19.12 -0.72
C ILE A 158 28.86 -19.14 -2.11
N VAL A 159 28.35 -18.35 -3.07
CA VAL A 159 28.94 -18.25 -4.42
C VAL A 159 30.38 -17.77 -4.36
N ARG A 160 30.69 -16.78 -3.51
CA ARG A 160 32.08 -16.30 -3.32
C ARG A 160 33.00 -17.33 -2.70
N ARG A 161 32.50 -18.13 -1.75
CA ARG A 161 33.23 -19.26 -1.17
C ARG A 161 33.59 -20.29 -2.24
N ILE A 162 32.67 -20.60 -3.15
CA ILE A 162 32.90 -21.52 -4.28
C ILE A 162 33.93 -20.92 -5.25
N ASP A 163 33.79 -19.64 -5.58
CA ASP A 163 34.70 -18.90 -6.47
C ASP A 163 36.09 -18.59 -5.87
N LYS A 164 36.35 -18.98 -4.61
CA LYS A 164 37.55 -18.61 -3.83
C LYS A 164 37.84 -17.10 -3.78
N LYS A 165 36.81 -16.27 -3.97
CA LYS A 165 36.90 -14.80 -3.85
C LYS A 165 36.81 -14.40 -2.36
N PRO A 166 37.35 -13.24 -1.96
CA PRO A 166 37.17 -12.75 -0.60
C PRO A 166 35.67 -12.60 -0.30
N VAL A 167 35.24 -13.18 0.82
CA VAL A 167 33.83 -13.19 1.25
C VAL A 167 33.29 -11.77 1.42
N TYR A 168 34.16 -10.86 1.90
CA TYR A 168 33.85 -9.46 2.10
C TYR A 168 34.78 -8.57 1.26
N VAL A 169 34.21 -7.76 0.39
CA VAL A 169 34.91 -6.70 -0.34
C VAL A 169 34.46 -5.37 0.26
N LYS A 170 35.37 -4.69 0.95
CA LYS A 170 35.10 -3.43 1.62
C LYS A 170 34.71 -2.37 0.57
N GLY A 171 33.52 -1.79 0.69
CA GLY A 171 33.00 -0.76 -0.23
C GLY A 171 31.97 -1.27 -1.26
N GLU A 172 31.63 -2.56 -1.25
CA GLU A 172 30.45 -3.03 -1.98
C GLU A 172 29.18 -2.76 -1.18
N GLU A 173 28.41 -1.79 -1.63
CA GLU A 173 27.05 -1.54 -1.17
C GLU A 173 26.12 -2.57 -1.82
N ILE A 174 25.28 -3.20 -1.02
CA ILE A 174 24.26 -4.12 -1.49
C ILE A 174 23.00 -3.31 -1.77
N ALA A 175 22.58 -3.32 -3.02
CA ALA A 175 21.34 -2.72 -3.48
C ALA A 175 20.13 -3.35 -2.77
N MET A 176 19.63 -2.68 -1.72
CA MET A 176 18.45 -3.12 -0.98
C MET A 176 17.16 -2.95 -1.79
N ALA A 177 17.18 -2.22 -2.91
CA ALA A 177 16.03 -2.10 -3.79
C ALA A 177 15.56 -3.45 -4.35
N ILE A 178 16.48 -4.39 -4.58
CA ILE A 178 16.16 -5.73 -5.12
C ILE A 178 15.32 -6.55 -4.12
N PRO A 179 15.78 -6.81 -2.88
CA PRO A 179 14.98 -7.55 -1.90
C PRO A 179 13.69 -6.83 -1.51
N VAL A 180 13.68 -5.49 -1.48
CA VAL A 180 12.44 -4.71 -1.23
C VAL A 180 11.44 -4.88 -2.37
N THR A 181 11.88 -4.87 -3.63
CA THR A 181 10.99 -5.12 -4.77
C THR A 181 10.43 -6.54 -4.71
N GLY A 182 11.26 -7.52 -4.36
CA GLY A 182 10.84 -8.91 -4.17
C GLY A 182 9.78 -9.06 -3.06
N SER A 183 9.94 -8.37 -1.93
CA SER A 183 8.96 -8.44 -0.84
C SER A 183 7.62 -7.84 -1.23
N VAL A 184 7.62 -6.72 -1.96
CA VAL A 184 6.37 -6.12 -2.48
C VAL A 184 5.65 -7.07 -3.43
N VAL A 185 6.37 -7.73 -4.34
CA VAL A 185 5.78 -8.72 -5.25
C VAL A 185 5.21 -9.91 -4.50
N LEU A 186 5.87 -10.39 -3.45
CA LEU A 186 5.38 -11.51 -2.63
C LEU A 186 4.14 -11.13 -1.83
N CYS A 187 4.16 -10.00 -1.12
CA CYS A 187 3.03 -9.53 -0.31
C CYS A 187 1.82 -9.16 -1.17
N LEU A 188 2.03 -8.38 -2.21
CA LEU A 188 0.95 -7.82 -3.02
C LEU A 188 0.56 -8.73 -4.18
N GLY A 189 1.36 -9.73 -4.54
CA GLY A 189 1.10 -10.60 -5.68
C GLY A 189 -0.26 -11.29 -5.59
N GLN A 190 -0.66 -11.77 -4.42
CA GLN A 190 -1.97 -12.39 -4.22
C GLN A 190 -3.12 -11.40 -4.37
N GLU A 191 -2.97 -10.18 -3.84
CA GLU A 191 -3.95 -9.09 -3.94
C GLU A 191 -4.10 -8.61 -5.39
N VAL A 192 -2.99 -8.50 -6.12
CA VAL A 192 -2.95 -8.16 -7.55
C VAL A 192 -3.66 -9.24 -8.36
N ILE A 193 -3.38 -10.53 -8.11
CA ILE A 193 -4.05 -11.64 -8.81
C ILE A 193 -5.56 -11.60 -8.57
N LYS A 194 -6.04 -11.32 -7.35
CA LYS A 194 -7.49 -11.16 -7.09
C LYS A 194 -8.08 -9.94 -7.82
N CYS A 195 -7.37 -8.81 -7.81
CA CYS A 195 -7.82 -7.57 -8.44
C CYS A 195 -7.90 -7.66 -9.98
N PHE A 196 -6.97 -8.37 -10.62
CA PHE A 196 -6.92 -8.54 -12.07
C PHE A 196 -7.62 -9.82 -12.56
N GLY A 197 -7.58 -10.90 -11.79
CA GLY A 197 -8.21 -12.19 -12.13
C GLY A 197 -9.73 -12.18 -12.06
N SER A 198 -10.34 -11.25 -11.34
CA SER A 198 -11.80 -11.02 -11.36
C SER A 198 -12.30 -10.28 -12.61
N ALA A 199 -11.43 -10.05 -13.61
CA ALA A 199 -11.77 -9.45 -14.90
C ALA A 199 -11.91 -10.48 -16.04
N PHE A 200 -11.79 -11.78 -15.75
CA PHE A 200 -12.02 -12.88 -16.70
C PHE A 200 -13.15 -13.80 -16.23
#